data_AF-A0A7S3DYS0-F1
#
_entry.id   AF-A0A7S3DYS0-F1
#
_cell.length_a   1.000
_cell.length_b   1.000
_cell.length_c   1.000
_cell.angle_alpha   90.00
_cell.angle_beta   90.00
_cell.angle_gamma   90.00
#
_symmetry.space_group_name_H-M   'P 1'
#
loop_
_entity.id
_entity.type
_entity.pdbx_description
1 polymer ?
#
loop_
_entity_poly.entity_id
_entity_poly.type
_entity_poly.pdbx_seq_one_letter_code
_entity_poly.pdbx_strand_id
1 'polypeptide(L)'
;GCGGGILSESLAHFGFDVTAIDAAEENTRAAAAHAAKNPLLRRANLSYKAVTAESLLPPDPDAEADAPPGARELFDVVVSSEVLEHVVAPRDFVRTLARLTRPGGLVVMSTLNR
;
A
#
# COMPACT_ATOMS: atom_id res chain seq x y z
N GLY A 1 -3.19 -3.54 3.43
CA GLY A 1 -3.08 -4.45 4.58
C GLY A 1 -1.67 -4.96 4.62
N CYS A 2 -0.80 -4.37 5.45
CA CYS A 2 0.57 -4.82 5.62
C CYS A 2 0.70 -5.85 6.74
N GLY A 3 -0.33 -5.99 7.60
CA GLY A 3 -0.32 -6.94 8.71
C GLY A 3 0.92 -6.77 9.58
N GLY A 4 1.64 -7.86 9.83
CA GLY A 4 2.91 -7.86 10.58
C GLY A 4 4.13 -7.34 9.81
N GLY A 5 3.99 -6.88 8.57
CA GLY A 5 5.04 -6.17 7.84
C GLY A 5 6.02 -7.03 7.03
N ILE A 6 5.95 -8.36 7.09
CA ILE A 6 6.93 -9.29 6.50
C ILE A 6 7.18 -9.02 5.00
N LEU A 7 6.11 -8.86 4.20
CA LEU A 7 6.24 -8.56 2.78
C LEU A 7 6.83 -7.17 2.55
N SER A 8 6.39 -6.17 3.32
CA SER A 8 6.88 -4.79 3.22
C SER A 8 8.38 -4.70 3.53
N GLU A 9 8.84 -5.41 4.56
CA GLU A 9 10.27 -5.51 4.89
C GLU A 9 11.06 -6.19 3.77
N SER A 10 10.53 -7.28 3.21
CA SER A 10 11.21 -8.00 2.12
C SER A 10 11.38 -7.11 0.88
N LEU A 11 10.32 -6.39 0.49
CA LEU A 11 10.38 -5.44 -0.63
C LEU A 11 11.37 -4.30 -0.35
N ALA A 12 11.34 -3.73 0.86
CA ALA A 12 12.26 -2.66 1.23
C ALA A 12 13.72 -3.15 1.26
N HIS A 13 13.95 -4.38 1.71
CA HIS A 13 15.27 -5.02 1.67
C HIS A 13 15.77 -5.23 0.23
N PHE A 14 14.88 -5.54 -0.71
CA PHE A 14 15.21 -5.62 -2.13
C PHE A 14 15.45 -4.24 -2.80
N GLY A 15 15.36 -3.14 -2.05
CA GLY A 15 15.71 -1.80 -2.51
C GLY A 15 14.54 -0.98 -3.05
N PHE A 16 13.29 -1.43 -2.83
CA PHE A 16 12.12 -0.62 -3.14
C PHE A 16 11.88 0.46 -2.07
N ASP A 17 11.34 1.60 -2.48
CA ASP A 17 10.76 2.60 -1.57
C ASP A 17 9.34 2.17 -1.17
N VAL A 18 9.17 1.74 0.07
CA VAL A 18 7.93 1.08 0.51
C VAL A 18 7.11 1.95 1.45
N THR A 19 5.88 2.25 1.02
CA THR A 19 4.81 2.73 1.92
C THR A 19 3.87 1.57 2.22
N ALA A 20 3.93 1.06 3.45
CA ALA A 20 3.11 -0.04 3.93
C ALA A 20 1.90 0.49 4.71
N ILE A 21 0.69 0.07 4.33
CA ILE A 21 -0.55 0.54 4.97
C ILE A 21 -1.40 -0.59 5.54
N ASP A 22 -2.01 -0.34 6.68
CA ASP A 22 -3.04 -1.17 7.28
C ASP A 22 -4.12 -0.31 7.93
N ALA A 23 -5.38 -0.75 7.88
CA ALA A 23 -6.46 -0.02 8.54
C ALA A 23 -6.41 -0.21 10.06
N ALA A 24 -5.84 -1.32 10.54
CA ALA A 24 -5.67 -1.57 11.96
C ALA A 24 -4.33 -0.99 12.45
N GLU A 25 -4.41 0.01 13.34
CA GLU A 25 -3.22 0.66 13.91
C GLU A 25 -2.29 -0.36 14.60
N GLU A 26 -2.87 -1.34 15.29
CA GLU A 26 -2.12 -2.37 16.01
C GLU A 26 -1.22 -3.19 15.07
N ASN A 27 -1.68 -3.49 13.84
CA ASN A 27 -0.87 -4.16 12.82
C ASN A 27 0.34 -3.32 12.43
N THR A 28 0.13 -2.05 12.06
CA THR A 28 1.23 -1.16 11.67
C THR A 28 2.23 -0.92 12.79
N ARG A 29 1.76 -0.86 14.04
CA ARG A 29 2.63 -0.73 15.22
C ARG A 29 3.48 -1.97 15.43
N ALA A 30 2.87 -3.16 15.33
CA ALA A 30 3.60 -4.42 15.43
C ALA A 30 4.64 -4.57 14.30
N ALA A 31 4.26 -4.23 13.07
CA ALA A 31 5.15 -4.25 11.91
C ALA A 31 6.34 -3.28 12.06
N ALA A 32 6.09 -2.04 12.46
CA ALA A 32 7.15 -1.06 12.70
C ALA A 32 8.11 -1.51 13.81
N ALA A 33 7.58 -2.08 14.90
CA ALA A 33 8.39 -2.62 15.99
C ALA A 33 9.22 -3.84 15.56
N HIS A 34 8.73 -4.66 14.63
CA HIS A 34 9.47 -5.76 14.05
C HIS A 34 10.58 -5.26 13.12
N ALA A 35 10.26 -4.37 12.18
CA ALA A 35 11.21 -3.77 11.25
C ALA A 35 12.38 -3.07 11.96
N ALA A 36 12.12 -2.38 13.08
CA ALA A 36 13.16 -1.71 13.88
C ALA A 36 14.25 -2.67 14.43
N LYS A 37 13.94 -3.97 14.54
CA LYS A 37 14.87 -4.99 15.01
C LYS A 37 15.63 -5.67 13.86
N ASN A 38 15.26 -5.39 12.61
CA ASN A 38 15.80 -6.07 11.45
C ASN A 38 17.04 -5.32 10.90
N PRO A 39 18.26 -5.87 11.05
CA PRO A 39 19.48 -5.19 10.61
C PRO A 39 19.57 -5.04 9.09
N LEU A 40 18.82 -5.84 8.32
CA LEU A 40 18.78 -5.79 6.86
C LEU A 40 18.09 -4.52 6.32
N LEU A 41 17.31 -3.84 7.17
CA LEU A 41 16.54 -2.65 6.80
C LEU A 41 17.25 -1.33 7.13
N ARG A 42 18.48 -1.37 7.66
CA ARG A 42 19.23 -0.16 8.07
C ARG A 42 19.37 0.91 6.98
N ARG A 43 19.32 0.51 5.70
CA ARG A 43 19.40 1.40 4.54
C ARG A 43 18.15 1.37 3.67
N ALA A 44 17.11 0.67 4.11
CA ALA A 44 15.88 0.53 3.37
C ALA A 44 14.98 1.74 3.63
N ASN A 45 14.20 2.14 2.62
CA ASN A 45 13.19 3.18 2.76
C ASN A 45 11.83 2.51 2.97
N LEU A 46 11.41 2.43 4.23
CA LEU A 46 10.18 1.75 4.64
C LEU A 46 9.42 2.61 5.65
N SER A 47 8.17 2.92 5.32
CA SER A 47 7.25 3.62 6.22
C SER A 47 5.98 2.81 6.43
N TYR A 48 5.43 2.87 7.64
CA TYR A 48 4.16 2.26 8.00
C TYR A 48 3.13 3.33 8.32
N LYS A 49 1.91 3.20 7.80
CA LYS A 49 0.80 4.15 8.04
C LYS A 49 -0.48 3.39 8.40
N ALA A 50 -1.11 3.78 9.50
CA ALA A 50 -2.41 3.26 9.95
C ALA A 50 -3.54 3.98 9.20
N VAL A 51 -3.79 3.60 7.94
CA VAL A 51 -4.76 4.23 7.03
C VAL A 51 -5.38 3.20 6.10
N THR A 52 -6.55 3.51 5.52
CA THR A 52 -7.12 2.72 4.44
C THR A 52 -6.51 3.14 3.10
N ALA A 53 -6.68 2.30 2.06
CA ALA A 53 -6.22 2.64 0.71
C ALA A 53 -6.99 3.86 0.16
N GLU A 54 -8.28 3.96 0.48
CA GLU A 54 -9.15 5.07 0.09
C GLU A 54 -8.67 6.40 0.68
N SER A 55 -8.11 6.39 1.90
CA SER A 55 -7.54 7.59 2.53
C SER A 55 -6.30 8.14 1.82
N LEU A 56 -5.68 7.36 0.91
CA LEU A 56 -4.57 7.82 0.08
C LEU A 56 -5.04 8.46 -1.24
N LEU A 57 -6.34 8.38 -1.55
CA LEU A 57 -6.93 9.09 -2.68
C LEU A 57 -7.19 10.55 -2.31
N PRO A 58 -7.13 11.49 -3.27
CA PRO A 58 -7.58 12.86 -3.03
C PRO A 58 -9.10 12.90 -2.73
N PRO A 59 -9.58 13.96 -2.04
CA PRO A 59 -10.99 14.12 -1.69
C PRO A 59 -11.93 14.16 -2.90
N ASP A 60 -11.46 14.74 -4.00
CA ASP A 60 -12.13 14.69 -5.29
C ASP A 60 -11.35 13.75 -6.23
N PRO A 61 -11.81 12.51 -6.39
CA PRO A 61 -11.16 11.52 -7.22
C PRO A 61 -11.29 11.73 -8.72
N ASP A 62 -12.27 12.52 -9.16
CA ASP A 62 -12.67 12.71 -10.55
C ASP A 62 -12.23 14.07 -11.10
N ALA A 63 -11.79 14.99 -10.23
CA ALA A 63 -11.13 16.25 -10.59
C ALA A 63 -9.76 16.06 -11.31
N GLU A 64 -9.30 14.82 -11.46
CA GLU A 64 -8.05 14.41 -12.12
C GLU A 64 -7.96 14.81 -13.60
N ALA A 65 -9.07 15.14 -14.26
CA ALA A 65 -9.06 15.53 -15.68
C ALA A 65 -8.19 16.78 -15.97
N ASP A 66 -8.05 17.68 -14.99
CA ASP A 66 -7.36 18.96 -15.14
C ASP A 66 -6.09 19.09 -14.26
N ALA A 67 -5.73 18.05 -13.51
CA ALA A 67 -4.53 18.08 -12.67
C ALA A 67 -3.26 18.02 -13.52
N PRO A 68 -2.24 18.88 -13.27
CA PRO A 68 -1.01 18.85 -14.04
C PRO A 68 -0.32 17.48 -13.92
N PRO A 69 0.35 16.98 -14.98
CA PRO A 69 1.11 15.75 -14.93
C PRO A 69 2.10 15.75 -13.75
N GLY A 70 2.00 14.76 -12.87
CA GLY A 70 2.84 14.66 -11.66
C GLY A 70 2.30 15.36 -10.42
N ALA A 71 1.07 15.90 -10.43
CA ALA A 71 0.42 16.47 -9.25
C ALA A 71 0.16 15.45 -8.13
N ARG A 72 0.25 14.15 -8.42
CA ARG A 72 -0.08 13.07 -7.51
C ARG A 72 1.11 12.12 -7.34
N GLU A 73 1.46 11.84 -6.09
CA GLU A 73 2.34 10.72 -5.74
C GLU A 73 1.58 9.41 -6.01
N LEU A 74 1.73 8.89 -7.22
CA LEU A 74 1.24 7.57 -7.61
C LEU A 74 2.35 6.54 -7.44
N PHE A 75 1.98 5.32 -7.09
CA PHE A 75 2.94 4.24 -6.90
C PHE A 75 3.26 3.55 -8.23
N ASP A 76 4.52 3.15 -8.42
CA ASP A 76 4.93 2.25 -9.53
C ASP A 76 4.26 0.88 -9.42
N VAL A 77 4.15 0.38 -8.19
CA VAL A 77 3.57 -0.92 -7.86
C VAL A 77 2.69 -0.79 -6.62
N VAL A 78 1.46 -1.29 -6.71
CA VAL A 78 0.56 -1.45 -5.57
C VAL A 78 0.36 -2.94 -5.31
N VAL A 79 0.69 -3.39 -4.10
CA VAL A 79 0.52 -4.78 -3.67
C VAL A 79 -0.55 -4.87 -2.60
N SER A 80 -1.54 -5.73 -2.79
CA SER A 80 -2.58 -6.03 -1.80
C SER A 80 -2.70 -7.54 -1.60
N SER A 81 -2.38 -8.03 -0.41
CA SER A 81 -2.34 -9.47 -0.13
C SER A 81 -3.36 -9.83 0.94
N GLU A 82 -4.29 -10.75 0.62
CA GLU A 82 -5.34 -11.28 1.52
C GLU A 82 -6.26 -10.20 2.12
N VAL A 83 -6.61 -9.18 1.32
CA VAL A 83 -7.48 -8.06 1.77
C VAL A 83 -8.89 -8.16 1.18
N LEU A 84 -9.03 -8.74 0.00
CA LEU A 84 -10.23 -8.62 -0.84
C LEU A 84 -11.48 -9.26 -0.21
N GLU A 85 -11.27 -10.30 0.60
CA GLU A 85 -12.28 -11.03 1.37
C GLU A 85 -12.78 -10.29 2.63
N HIS A 86 -12.10 -9.21 3.02
CA HIS A 86 -12.40 -8.44 4.22
C HIS A 86 -13.00 -7.06 3.92
N VAL A 87 -13.04 -6.65 2.64
CA VAL A 87 -13.62 -5.36 2.23
C VAL A 87 -15.11 -5.47 1.90
N VAL A 88 -15.85 -4.40 2.17
CA VAL A 88 -17.30 -4.35 1.93
C VAL A 88 -17.64 -4.36 0.43
N ALA A 89 -16.82 -3.69 -0.39
CA ALA A 89 -17.05 -3.53 -1.82
C ALA A 89 -15.77 -3.88 -2.62
N PRO A 90 -15.53 -5.18 -2.94
CA PRO A 90 -14.32 -5.63 -3.62
C PRO A 90 -14.03 -4.93 -4.95
N ARG A 91 -15.08 -4.63 -5.74
CA ARG A 91 -14.93 -3.94 -7.03
C ARG A 91 -14.41 -2.51 -6.86
N ASP A 92 -14.92 -1.79 -5.88
CA ASP A 92 -14.50 -0.41 -5.62
C ASP A 92 -13.11 -0.38 -4.98
N PHE A 93 -12.79 -1.36 -4.13
CA PHE A 93 -11.44 -1.54 -3.63
C PHE A 93 -10.42 -1.75 -4.75
N VAL A 94 -10.71 -2.61 -5.74
CA VAL A 94 -9.83 -2.81 -6.92
C VAL A 94 -9.66 -1.51 -7.70
N ARG A 95 -10.73 -0.71 -7.86
CA ARG A 95 -10.65 0.62 -8.49
C ARG A 95 -9.75 1.57 -7.70
N THR A 96 -9.85 1.56 -6.37
CA THR A 96 -8.96 2.33 -5.49
C THR A 96 -7.49 1.96 -5.71
N LEU A 97 -7.16 0.66 -5.75
CA LEU A 97 -5.79 0.21 -6.02
C LEU A 97 -5.28 0.68 -7.39
N ALA A 98 -6.12 0.56 -8.43
CA ALA A 98 -5.79 1.05 -9.76
C ALA A 98 -5.55 2.57 -9.77
N ARG A 99 -6.36 3.35 -9.06
CA ARG A 99 -6.23 4.81 -8.97
C ARG A 99 -5.06 5.29 -8.12
N LEU A 100 -4.47 4.43 -7.30
CA LEU A 100 -3.21 4.68 -6.59
C LEU A 100 -1.98 4.31 -7.42
N THR A 101 -2.17 3.60 -8.52
CA THR A 101 -1.09 3.13 -9.39
C THR A 101 -0.91 4.10 -10.55
N ARG A 102 0.33 4.44 -10.89
CA ARG A 102 0.58 5.31 -12.05
C ARG A 102 0.19 4.62 -13.36
N PRO A 103 -0.08 5.37 -14.44
CA PRO A 103 -0.21 4.79 -15.77
C PRO A 103 1.00 3.91 -16.13
N GLY A 104 0.73 2.67 -16.56
CA GLY A 104 1.74 1.66 -16.86
C GLY A 104 2.40 1.01 -15.64
N GLY A 105 1.97 1.34 -14.42
CA GLY A 105 2.38 0.64 -13.20
C GLY A 105 1.66 -0.70 -13.02
N LEU A 106 1.99 -1.40 -11.92
CA LEU A 106 1.50 -2.76 -11.65
C LEU A 106 0.64 -2.81 -10.39
N VAL A 107 -0.51 -3.49 -10.50
CA VAL A 107 -1.27 -3.94 -9.33
C VAL A 107 -1.05 -5.44 -9.17
N VAL A 108 -0.53 -5.86 -8.01
CA VAL A 108 -0.40 -7.28 -7.64
C VAL A 108 -1.36 -7.57 -6.50
N MET A 109 -2.19 -8.60 -6.67
CA MET A 109 -3.16 -8.98 -5.67
C MET A 109 -3.08 -10.48 -5.37
N SER A 110 -3.21 -10.82 -4.09
CA SER A 110 -3.55 -12.18 -3.65
C SER A 110 -4.82 -12.14 -2.81
N THR A 111 -5.57 -13.23 -2.82
CA THR A 111 -6.75 -13.41 -1.97
C THR A 111 -6.87 -14.88 -1.62
N LEU A 112 -7.45 -15.17 -0.44
CA LEU A 112 -7.74 -16.53 -0.05
C LEU A 112 -8.64 -17.19 -1.11
N ASN A 113 -8.23 -18.38 -1.57
CA ASN A 113 -9.09 -19.22 -2.37
C ASN A 113 -10.17 -19.84 -1.47
N ARG A 114 -11.34 -19.20 -1.40
CA ARG A 114 -12.50 -19.67 -0.66
C ARG A 114 -13.49 -20.41 -1.54
#